data_AF-A0A350LVT3-F1
#
_entry.id   AF-A0A350LVT3-F1
#
_cell.length_a   1.000
_cell.length_b   1.000
_cell.length_c   1.000
_cell.angle_alpha   90.00
_cell.angle_beta   90.00
_cell.angle_gamma   90.00
#
_symmetry.space_group_name_H-M   'P 1'
#
loop_
_entity.id
_entity.type
_entity.pdbx_description
1 polymer ?
#
loop_
_entity_poly.entity_id
_entity_poly.type
_entity_poly.pdbx_seq_one_letter_code
_entity_poly.pdbx_strand_id
1 'polypeptide(L)'
;RARLTQELYDEVKGLGPLETLLKDDTISDILVNGPHQIFIEREGRLVVSDVTFKDEKHLLRIIDKIVSAVGRRVDESNPYVDARLADGSR
;
A
#
# COMPACT_ATOMS: atom_id res chain seq x y z
N ARG A 1 -23.82 -3.08 2.15
CA ARG A 1 -23.90 -2.38 0.85
C ARG A 1 -22.85 -1.28 0.71
N ALA A 2 -22.58 -0.45 1.72
CA ALA A 2 -21.54 0.59 1.66
C ALA A 2 -20.09 0.06 1.48
N ARG A 3 -19.76 -1.11 2.06
CA ARG A 3 -18.42 -1.72 1.97
C ARG A 3 -17.95 -1.99 0.53
N LEU A 4 -18.82 -2.56 -0.30
CA LEU A 4 -18.50 -2.87 -1.70
C LEU A 4 -18.22 -1.61 -2.54
N THR A 5 -18.90 -0.51 -2.23
CA THR A 5 -18.72 0.76 -2.94
C THR A 5 -17.42 1.45 -2.53
N GLN A 6 -17.04 1.35 -1.25
CA GLN A 6 -15.78 1.87 -0.74
C GLN A 6 -14.58 1.08 -1.28
N GLU A 7 -14.66 -0.25 -1.29
CA GLU A 7 -13.63 -1.12 -1.86
C GLU A 7 -13.38 -0.82 -3.36
N LEU A 8 -14.44 -0.61 -4.14
CA LEU A 8 -14.33 -0.19 -5.55
C LEU A 8 -13.79 1.25 -5.72
N TYR A 9 -14.11 2.15 -4.79
CA TYR A 9 -13.61 3.53 -4.82
C TYR A 9 -12.11 3.57 -4.51
N ASP A 10 -11.68 2.82 -3.50
CA ASP A 10 -10.29 2.69 -3.08
C ASP A 10 -9.46 1.97 -4.17
N GLU A 11 -10.07 1.07 -4.97
CA GLU A 11 -9.42 0.42 -6.12
C GLU A 11 -9.22 1.37 -7.32
N VAL A 12 -10.17 2.29 -7.56
CA VAL A 12 -10.15 3.22 -8.72
C VAL A 12 -9.39 4.52 -8.42
N LYS A 13 -9.53 5.08 -7.21
CA LYS A 13 -8.95 6.38 -6.81
C LYS A 13 -7.85 6.27 -5.75
N GLY A 14 -7.84 5.18 -4.99
CA GLY A 14 -7.02 5.01 -3.80
C GLY A 14 -5.74 4.20 -3.99
N LEU A 15 -5.16 3.81 -2.84
CA LEU A 15 -3.98 2.93 -2.72
C LEU A 15 -4.35 1.44 -2.76
N GLY A 16 -5.57 1.11 -3.21
CA GLY A 16 -6.05 -0.25 -3.36
C GLY A 16 -6.12 -0.98 -2.01
N PRO A 17 -5.65 -2.25 -1.94
CA PRO A 17 -5.77 -3.07 -0.73
C PRO A 17 -5.09 -2.46 0.52
N LEU A 18 -4.10 -1.58 0.33
CA LEU A 18 -3.36 -0.95 1.42
C LEU A 18 -4.20 0.05 2.22
N GLU A 19 -5.27 0.61 1.65
CA GLU A 19 -6.10 1.59 2.36
C GLU A 19 -6.69 1.04 3.66
N THR A 20 -7.06 -0.23 3.69
CA THR A 20 -7.58 -0.89 4.89
C THR A 20 -6.53 -0.95 6.00
N LEU A 21 -5.26 -1.14 5.64
CA LEU A 21 -4.15 -1.19 6.59
C LEU A 21 -3.76 0.22 7.06
N LEU A 22 -3.72 1.20 6.14
CA LEU A 22 -3.40 2.59 6.47
C LEU A 22 -4.45 3.25 7.38
N LYS A 23 -5.71 2.80 7.32
CA LYS A 23 -6.80 3.29 8.19
C LYS A 23 -6.78 2.66 9.59
N ASP A 24 -5.90 1.69 9.85
CA ASP A 24 -5.79 1.01 11.14
C ASP A 24 -4.66 1.63 11.98
N ASP A 25 -5.03 2.50 12.92
CA ASP A 25 -4.11 3.20 13.81
C ASP A 25 -3.27 2.28 14.72
N THR A 26 -3.57 0.97 14.76
CA THR A 26 -2.75 0.00 15.51
C THR A 26 -1.52 -0.49 14.74
N ILE A 27 -1.45 -0.21 13.44
CA ILE A 27 -0.36 -0.60 12.57
C ILE A 27 0.69 0.51 12.53
N SER A 28 1.95 0.19 12.85
CA SER A 28 3.06 1.13 12.71
C SER A 28 3.73 1.07 11.34
N ASP A 29 3.84 -0.13 10.77
CA ASP A 29 4.57 -0.38 9.53
C ASP A 29 3.86 -1.41 8.65
N ILE A 30 3.93 -1.19 7.33
CA ILE A 30 3.40 -2.10 6.32
C ILE A 30 4.54 -2.50 5.40
N LEU A 31 4.88 -3.80 5.37
CA LEU A 31 5.94 -4.33 4.52
C LEU A 31 5.31 -5.17 3.41
N VAL A 32 5.63 -4.82 2.16
CA VAL A 32 5.13 -5.52 0.97
C VAL A 32 6.32 -6.09 0.19
N ASN A 33 6.50 -7.41 0.28
CA ASN A 33 7.56 -8.11 -0.44
C ASN A 33 7.08 -8.70 -1.78
N GLY A 34 5.77 -8.78 -1.97
CA GLY A 34 5.14 -9.29 -3.18
C GLY A 34 3.62 -9.21 -3.09
N PRO A 35 2.89 -9.54 -4.18
CA PRO A 35 1.44 -9.38 -4.23
C PRO A 35 0.69 -10.18 -3.15
N HIS A 36 1.26 -11.29 -2.68
CA HIS A 36 0.67 -12.15 -1.66
C HIS A 36 1.52 -12.24 -0.39
N GLN A 37 2.54 -11.38 -0.26
CA GLN A 37 3.46 -11.37 0.87
C GLN A 37 3.47 -9.98 1.51
N ILE A 38 2.46 -9.74 2.33
CA ILE A 38 2.26 -8.49 3.06
C ILE A 38 2.36 -8.78 4.55
N PHE A 39 3.17 -7.99 5.24
CA PHE A 39 3.36 -8.04 6.68
C PHE A 39 3.00 -6.69 7.26
N ILE A 40 2.51 -6.70 8.49
CA ILE A 40 2.21 -5.50 9.26
C ILE A 40 2.87 -5.60 10.62
N GLU A 41 3.34 -4.47 11.12
CA GLU A 41 3.83 -4.37 12.49
C GLU A 41 2.76 -3.78 13.39
N ARG A 42 2.44 -4.47 14.48
CA ARG A 42 1.53 -4.01 15.53
C ARG A 42 2.19 -4.22 16.89
N GLU A 43 2.24 -3.17 17.70
CA GLU A 43 2.82 -3.21 19.04
C GLU A 43 4.24 -3.83 19.07
N GLY A 44 5.06 -3.53 18.06
CA GLY A 44 6.42 -4.06 17.96
C GLY A 44 6.51 -5.52 17.47
N ARG A 45 5.40 -6.10 16.98
CA ARG A 45 5.35 -7.48 16.48
C ARG A 45 4.98 -7.51 15.01
N LEU A 46 5.82 -8.15 14.22
CA LEU A 46 5.57 -8.40 12.81
C LEU A 46 4.60 -9.59 12.65
N VAL A 47 3.49 -9.38 11.94
CA VAL A 47 2.49 -10.40 11.63
C VAL A 47 2.16 -10.42 10.14
N VAL A 48 1.75 -11.57 9.63
CA VAL A 48 1.25 -11.70 8.25
C VAL A 48 -0.12 -11.03 8.15
N SER A 49 -0.31 -10.21 7.12
CA SER A 49 -1.60 -9.57 6.84
C SER A 49 -2.49 -10.47 5.99
N ASP A 50 -3.80 -10.42 6.23
CA ASP A 50 -4.80 -11.07 5.37
C ASP A 50 -5.05 -10.30 4.06
N VAL A 51 -4.52 -9.08 3.96
CA VAL A 51 -4.61 -8.25 2.76
C VAL A 51 -3.64 -8.77 1.71
N THR A 52 -4.11 -8.85 0.47
CA THR A 52 -3.29 -9.23 -0.69
C THR A 52 -3.63 -8.36 -1.89
N PHE A 53 -2.67 -8.20 -2.79
CA PHE A 53 -2.91 -7.72 -4.14
C PHE A 53 -3.41 -8.86 -5.01
N LYS A 54 -4.17 -8.50 -6.03
CA LYS A 54 -4.66 -9.43 -7.07
C LYS A 54 -3.52 -10.16 -7.77
N ASP A 55 -2.50 -9.41 -8.20
CA ASP A 55 -1.34 -9.90 -8.93
C ASP A 55 -0.21 -8.85 -8.87
N GLU A 56 0.96 -9.20 -9.40
CA GLU A 56 2.12 -8.33 -9.45
C GLU A 56 1.86 -7.04 -10.25
N LYS A 57 1.08 -7.10 -11.32
CA LYS A 57 0.71 -5.92 -12.11
C LYS A 57 -0.15 -4.96 -11.30
N HIS A 58 -1.02 -5.46 -10.43
CA HIS A 58 -1.79 -4.64 -9.52
C HIS A 58 -0.87 -3.96 -8.50
N LEU A 59 0.07 -4.69 -7.89
CA LEU A 59 1.06 -4.13 -6.98
C LEU A 59 1.85 -2.98 -7.63
N LEU A 60 2.43 -3.22 -8.81
CA LEU A 60 3.23 -2.21 -9.53
C LEU A 60 2.41 -0.95 -9.85
N ARG A 61 1.14 -1.09 -10.27
CA ARG A 61 0.25 0.06 -10.49
C ARG A 61 0.03 0.90 -9.23
N ILE A 62 -0.04 0.27 -8.06
CA ILE A 62 -0.18 0.98 -6.78
C ILE A 62 1.14 1.68 -6.39
N ILE A 63 2.28 1.01 -6.58
CA ILE A 63 3.61 1.62 -6.37
C ILE A 63 3.77 2.87 -7.25
N ASP A 64 3.46 2.78 -8.54
CA ASP A 64 3.53 3.91 -9.47
C ASP A 64 2.66 5.08 -9.03
N LYS A 65 1.45 4.82 -8.51
CA LYS A 65 0.57 5.87 -7.97
C LYS A 65 1.20 6.56 -6.77
N ILE A 66 1.75 5.80 -5.81
CA ILE A 66 2.41 6.34 -4.62
C ILE A 66 3.57 7.24 -5.03
N VAL A 67 4.47 6.72 -5.85
CA VAL A 67 5.68 7.41 -6.29
C VAL A 67 5.34 8.67 -7.10
N SER A 68 4.33 8.58 -7.98
CA SER A 68 3.84 9.71 -8.77
C SER A 68 3.22 10.80 -7.91
N ALA A 69 2.48 10.46 -6.86
CA ALA A 69 1.89 11.42 -5.94
C ALA A 69 2.94 12.22 -5.17
N VAL A 70 4.12 11.63 -4.91
CA VAL A 70 5.25 12.30 -4.25
C VAL A 70 6.13 13.07 -5.24
N GLY A 71 5.82 13.01 -6.54
CA GLY A 71 6.58 13.73 -7.59
C GLY A 71 7.96 13.14 -7.84
N ARG A 72 8.19 11.88 -7.45
CA ARG A 72 9.44 11.15 -7.72
C ARG A 72 9.24 10.16 -8.86
N ARG A 73 10.34 9.63 -9.40
CA ARG A 73 10.32 8.52 -10.36
C ARG A 73 11.10 7.36 -9.76
N VAL A 74 10.49 6.19 -9.75
CA VAL A 74 11.16 4.89 -9.61
C VAL A 74 11.29 4.33 -11.02
N ASP A 75 12.48 3.88 -11.37
CA ASP A 75 12.70 3.11 -12.58
C ASP A 75 13.69 1.97 -12.28
N GLU A 76 13.88 1.08 -13.25
CA GLU A 76 14.81 -0.06 -13.10
C GLU A 76 16.26 0.38 -12.80
N SER A 77 16.60 1.65 -13.06
CA SER A 77 17.92 2.21 -12.78
C SER A 77 18.03 2.74 -11.35
N ASN A 78 16.91 3.14 -10.74
CA ASN A 78 16.81 3.62 -9.36
C ASN A 78 15.60 2.96 -8.66
N PRO A 79 15.77 1.73 -8.13
CA PRO A 79 14.67 0.96 -7.55
C PRO A 79 14.24 1.45 -6.17
N TYR A 80 14.95 2.43 -5.60
CA TYR A 80 14.69 2.95 -4.26
C TYR A 80 14.09 4.35 -4.32
N VAL A 81 12.94 4.53 -3.67
CA VAL A 81 12.33 5.84 -3.42
C VAL A 81 11.88 5.91 -1.97
N ASP A 82 12.27 7.00 -1.31
CA ASP A 82 11.69 7.44 -0.04
C ASP A 82 10.60 8.47 -0.37
N ALA A 83 9.40 8.20 0.13
CA ALA A 83 8.18 8.94 -0.16
C ALA A 83 7.46 9.30 1.14
N ARG A 84 6.60 10.32 1.08
CA ARG A 84 5.66 10.61 2.16
C ARG A 84 4.27 10.65 1.58
N LEU A 85 3.37 9.83 2.13
CA LEU A 85 1.98 9.78 1.71
C LEU A 85 1.21 11.01 2.24
N ALA A 86 0.00 11.21 1.70
CA ALA A 86 -0.83 12.36 2.03
C ALA A 86 -1.30 12.37 3.51
N ASP A 87 -1.38 11.20 4.13
CA ASP A 87 -1.69 11.04 5.56
C ASP A 87 -0.48 11.33 6.48
N GLY A 88 0.71 11.52 5.91
CA GLY A 88 1.96 11.78 6.63
C GLY A 88 2.81 10.54 6.91
N SER A 89 2.33 9.34 6.58
CA SER A 89 3.12 8.09 6.65
C SER A 89 4.28 8.09 5.64
N ARG A 90 5.30 7.27 5.90
CA ARG A 90 6.52 7.15 5.08
C ARG A 90 6.64 5.74 4.51
#